data_AF-A0A7V3L0W3-F1
#
_entry.id   AF-A0A7V3L0W3-F1
#
_cell.length_a   1.000
_cell.length_b   1.000
_cell.length_c   1.000
_cell.angle_alpha   90.00
_cell.angle_beta   90.00
_cell.angle_gamma   90.00
#
_symmetry.space_group_name_H-M   'P 1'
#
loop_
_entity.id
_entity.type
_entity.pdbx_description
1 polymer ?
#
loop_
_entity_poly.entity_id
_entity_poly.type
_entity_poly.pdbx_seq_one_letter_code
_entity_poly.pdbx_strand_id
1 'polypeptide(L)'
;MRATILTGDNELKFSLKRYLRFLFYEEIKEIFTAKLGEPSSLQPEMLSTELWIAEAFNPDNIENPEGFRTVKKFAGKAKVLVLFISEVPENFPKSGSFWICLPSGESIYEKIKNVIKNPPPSEEDYKYLEDSWDLLRYGPSHHPREKILEEKNEGI
;
A
#
# COMPACT_ATOMS: atom_id res chain seq x y z
N MET A 1 16.41 12.17 3.12
CA MET A 1 15.22 11.39 2.73
C MET A 1 13.98 12.23 2.88
N ARG A 2 13.10 12.24 1.88
CA ARG A 2 11.70 12.63 2.01
C ARG A 2 10.85 11.36 2.04
N ALA A 3 9.79 11.39 2.85
CA ALA A 3 8.86 10.28 2.95
C ALA A 3 7.43 10.75 2.69
N THR A 4 6.60 9.88 2.11
CA THR A 4 5.17 10.12 1.90
C THR A 4 4.40 9.01 2.58
N ILE A 5 3.44 9.40 3.41
CA ILE A 5 2.48 8.48 4.05
C ILE A 5 1.15 8.65 3.33
N LEU A 6 0.62 7.56 2.78
CA LEU A 6 -0.68 7.50 2.11
C LEU A 6 -1.62 6.58 2.90
N THR A 7 -2.58 7.17 3.61
CA THR A 7 -3.39 6.46 4.61
C THR A 7 -4.76 7.12 4.74
N GLY A 8 -5.80 6.33 4.97
CA GLY A 8 -7.12 6.86 5.32
C GLY A 8 -7.28 7.08 6.82
N ASP A 9 -6.41 6.49 7.63
CA ASP A 9 -6.47 6.49 9.09
C ASP A 9 -5.60 7.60 9.72
N ASN A 10 -6.23 8.47 10.52
CA ASN A 10 -5.55 9.59 11.16
C ASN A 10 -4.63 9.17 12.30
N GLU A 11 -4.95 8.11 13.04
CA GLU A 11 -4.14 7.60 14.14
C GLU A 11 -2.89 6.89 13.59
N LEU A 12 -3.06 6.10 12.53
CA LEU A 12 -1.96 5.48 11.81
C LEU A 12 -1.03 6.54 11.22
N LYS A 13 -1.59 7.56 10.55
CA LYS A 13 -0.84 8.71 10.03
C LYS A 13 0.01 9.37 11.11
N PHE A 14 -0.60 9.70 12.26
CA PHE A 14 0.10 10.35 13.36
C PHE A 14 1.24 9.47 13.90
N SER A 15 0.93 8.18 14.12
CA SER A 15 1.87 7.20 14.61
C SER A 15 3.05 7.05 13.66
N LEU A 16 2.83 6.80 12.37
CA LEU A 16 3.87 6.65 11.36
C LEU A 16 4.74 7.92 11.24
N LYS A 17 4.13 9.12 11.26
CA LYS A 17 4.87 10.38 11.22
C LYS A 17 5.80 10.53 12.42
N ARG A 18 5.33 10.19 13.62
CA ARG A 18 6.14 10.19 14.85
C ARG A 18 7.27 9.16 14.75
N TYR A 19 6.95 7.95 14.30
CA TYR A 19 7.93 6.88 14.13
C TYR A 19 9.04 7.30 13.17
N LEU A 20 8.72 7.75 11.96
CA LEU A 20 9.73 8.15 10.97
C LEU A 20 10.66 9.25 11.49
N ARG A 21 10.14 10.25 12.22
CA ARG A 21 10.97 11.29 12.86
C ARG A 21 11.87 10.75 13.94
N PHE A 22 11.42 9.77 14.70
CA PHE A 22 12.23 9.14 15.74
C PHE A 22 13.35 8.28 15.13
N LEU A 23 13.05 7.53 14.08
CA LEU A 23 14.01 6.60 13.46
C LEU A 23 15.08 7.28 12.62
N PHE A 24 14.69 8.37 11.94
CA PHE A 24 15.51 9.01 10.92
C PHE A 24 15.69 10.50 11.24
N TYR A 25 15.79 10.88 12.51
CA TYR A 25 15.73 12.27 12.98
C TYR A 25 16.56 13.26 12.14
N GLU A 26 17.82 12.91 11.83
CA GLU A 26 18.71 13.75 11.03
C GLU A 26 18.62 13.48 9.51
N GLU A 27 18.10 12.30 9.14
CA GLU A 27 18.04 11.84 7.75
C GLU A 27 16.75 12.26 7.04
N ILE A 28 15.67 12.49 7.79
CA ILE A 28 14.35 12.82 7.25
C ILE A 28 14.16 14.33 7.14
N LYS A 29 14.22 14.84 5.91
CA LYS A 29 14.07 16.27 5.62
C LYS A 29 12.61 16.68 5.68
N GLU A 30 11.73 15.83 5.17
CA GLU A 30 10.32 16.14 5.03
C GLU A 30 9.46 14.87 5.07
N ILE A 31 8.26 15.00 5.63
CA ILE A 31 7.24 13.95 5.65
C ILE A 31 5.96 14.54 5.08
N PHE A 32 5.60 14.12 3.89
CA PHE A 32 4.32 14.41 3.27
C PHE A 32 3.26 13.42 3.75
N THR A 33 2.02 13.87 3.78
CA THR A 33 0.87 13.01 4.08
C THR A 33 -0.21 13.26 3.05
N ALA A 34 -0.71 12.18 2.45
CA ALA A 34 -1.86 12.17 1.56
C ALA A 34 -2.93 11.23 2.12
N LYS A 35 -4.19 11.49 1.77
CA LYS A 35 -5.34 10.72 2.24
C LYS A 35 -5.88 9.83 1.13
N LEU A 36 -6.12 8.55 1.45
CA LEU A 36 -6.77 7.61 0.54
C LEU A 36 -8.22 8.04 0.27
N GLY A 37 -8.67 7.88 -0.98
CA GLY A 37 -9.98 8.35 -1.43
C GLY A 37 -10.04 9.84 -1.74
N GLU A 38 -8.96 10.59 -1.52
CA GLU A 38 -8.88 12.03 -1.79
C GLU A 38 -7.68 12.34 -2.71
N PRO A 39 -7.79 12.12 -4.04
CA PRO A 39 -6.67 12.35 -4.97
C PRO A 39 -6.11 13.78 -4.95
N SER A 40 -6.94 14.77 -4.59
CA SER A 40 -6.54 16.17 -4.42
C SER A 40 -5.56 16.40 -3.26
N SER A 41 -5.42 15.43 -2.35
CA SER A 41 -4.43 15.47 -1.27
C SER A 41 -3.00 15.18 -1.74
N LEU A 42 -2.82 14.60 -2.93
CA LEU A 42 -1.50 14.34 -3.51
C LEU A 42 -0.89 15.64 -4.07
N GLN A 43 0.31 15.97 -3.62
CA GLN A 43 1.05 17.16 -4.04
C GLN A 43 2.18 16.76 -5.02
N PRO A 44 2.53 17.61 -6.01
CA PRO A 44 3.59 17.31 -6.99
C PRO A 44 4.93 16.91 -6.36
N GLU A 45 5.28 17.51 -5.23
CA GLU A 45 6.52 17.26 -4.48
C GLU A 45 6.63 15.80 -4.03
N MET A 46 5.48 15.17 -3.72
CA MET A 46 5.39 13.78 -3.29
C MET A 46 5.91 12.82 -4.36
N LEU A 47 5.83 13.17 -5.65
CA LEU A 47 6.30 12.32 -6.75
C LEU A 47 7.82 12.06 -6.71
N SER A 48 8.57 12.91 -6.01
CA SER A 48 10.02 12.83 -5.88
C SER A 48 10.49 12.24 -4.55
N THR A 49 9.57 11.68 -3.78
CA THR A 49 9.81 11.07 -2.46
C THR A 49 10.60 9.77 -2.58
N GLU A 50 11.60 9.58 -1.72
CA GLU A 50 12.43 8.37 -1.69
C GLU A 50 11.76 7.16 -0.99
N LEU A 51 10.86 7.40 -0.03
CA LEU A 51 10.12 6.37 0.70
C LEU A 51 8.60 6.62 0.69
N TRP A 52 7.83 5.65 0.24
CA TRP A 52 6.37 5.62 0.38
C TRP A 52 5.95 4.60 1.43
N ILE A 53 5.05 4.99 2.33
CA ILE A 53 4.34 4.05 3.22
C ILE A 53 2.86 4.22 2.91
N ALA A 54 2.20 3.15 2.47
CA ALA A 54 0.80 3.20 2.08
C ALA A 54 0.00 2.07 2.71
N GLU A 55 -1.20 2.37 3.19
CA GLU A 55 -2.21 1.33 3.35
C GLU A 55 -2.59 0.80 1.96
N ALA A 56 -2.75 -0.52 1.83
CA ALA A 56 -3.08 -1.13 0.54
C ALA A 56 -4.45 -0.68 0.04
N PHE A 57 -5.44 -0.63 0.94
CA PHE A 57 -6.84 -0.39 0.65
C PHE A 57 -7.33 0.91 1.30
N ASN A 58 -8.35 1.51 0.71
CA ASN A 58 -9.06 2.62 1.34
C ASN A 58 -9.85 2.07 2.56
N PRO A 59 -9.65 2.61 3.78
CA PRO A 59 -10.40 2.17 4.97
C PRO A 59 -11.93 2.30 4.82
N ASP A 60 -12.41 3.27 4.03
CA ASP A 60 -13.83 3.48 3.75
C ASP A 60 -14.36 2.55 2.64
N ASN A 61 -13.47 1.89 1.89
CA ASN A 61 -13.81 0.93 0.84
C ASN A 61 -12.72 -0.14 0.69
N ILE A 62 -12.87 -1.23 1.44
CA ILE A 62 -11.91 -2.34 1.48
C ILE A 62 -11.80 -3.13 0.17
N GLU A 63 -12.68 -2.91 -0.80
CA GLU A 63 -12.57 -3.49 -2.15
C GLU A 63 -11.72 -2.64 -3.10
N ASN A 64 -11.32 -1.44 -2.67
CA ASN A 64 -10.53 -0.50 -3.48
C ASN A 64 -9.06 -0.48 -3.02
N PRO A 65 -8.14 -1.19 -3.72
CA PRO A 65 -6.71 -1.20 -3.41
C PRO A 65 -6.01 0.07 -3.91
N GLU A 66 -6.57 1.24 -3.61
CA GLU A 66 -6.10 2.53 -4.13
C GLU A 66 -4.66 2.82 -3.73
N GLY A 67 -4.29 2.55 -2.48
CA GLY A 67 -2.94 2.81 -2.00
C GLY A 67 -1.92 1.89 -2.64
N PHE A 68 -2.24 0.58 -2.75
CA PHE A 68 -1.43 -0.39 -3.49
C PHE A 68 -1.19 0.06 -4.94
N ARG A 69 -2.26 0.41 -5.67
CA ARG A 69 -2.16 0.87 -7.07
C ARG A 69 -1.40 2.18 -7.19
N THR A 70 -1.52 3.06 -6.20
CA THR A 70 -0.79 4.33 -6.19
C THR A 70 0.71 4.10 -6.05
N VAL A 71 1.14 3.28 -5.09
CA VAL A 71 2.57 3.04 -4.88
C VAL A 71 3.19 2.18 -5.98
N LYS A 72 2.43 1.29 -6.63
CA LYS A 72 2.87 0.51 -7.80
C LYS A 72 3.40 1.40 -8.95
N LYS A 73 2.86 2.62 -9.12
CA LYS A 73 3.35 3.59 -10.13
C LYS A 73 4.82 4.01 -9.93
N PHE A 74 5.35 3.78 -8.72
CA PHE A 74 6.73 4.05 -8.33
C PHE A 74 7.61 2.80 -8.28
N ALA A 75 7.14 1.66 -8.82
CA ALA A 75 7.95 0.47 -8.99
C ALA A 75 9.30 0.80 -9.66
N GLY A 76 10.39 0.26 -9.11
CA GLY A 76 11.76 0.53 -9.52
C GLY A 76 12.30 1.94 -9.21
N LYS A 77 11.47 2.87 -8.71
CA LYS A 77 11.81 4.30 -8.55
C LYS A 77 11.93 4.74 -7.09
N ALA A 78 11.09 4.21 -6.20
CA ALA A 78 11.07 4.60 -4.79
C ALA A 78 11.00 3.37 -3.87
N LYS A 79 11.52 3.49 -2.65
CA LYS A 79 11.30 2.49 -1.61
C LYS A 79 9.82 2.52 -1.22
N VAL A 80 9.22 1.36 -0.97
CA VAL A 80 7.81 1.27 -0.63
C VAL A 80 7.61 0.33 0.55
N LEU A 81 6.73 0.69 1.46
CA LEU A 81 6.10 -0.21 2.41
C LEU A 81 4.58 -0.20 2.21
N VAL A 82 4.02 -1.34 1.83
CA VAL A 82 2.58 -1.56 1.76
C VAL A 82 2.09 -2.21 3.05
N LEU A 83 1.07 -1.62 3.67
CA LEU A 83 0.41 -2.11 4.87
C LEU A 83 -0.93 -2.74 4.49
N PHE A 84 -1.09 -4.04 4.74
CA PHE A 84 -2.37 -4.74 4.59
C PHE A 84 -3.02 -4.88 5.97
N ILE A 85 -3.96 -4.01 6.31
CA ILE A 85 -4.52 -3.90 7.67
C ILE A 85 -5.85 -4.67 7.84
N SER A 86 -6.50 -5.03 6.74
CA SER A 86 -7.78 -5.74 6.70
C SER A 86 -7.59 -7.26 6.62
N GLU A 87 -8.71 -7.99 6.66
CA GLU A 87 -8.71 -9.43 6.35
C GLU A 87 -8.08 -9.69 4.99
N VAL A 88 -7.03 -10.51 4.99
CA VAL A 88 -6.35 -10.97 3.78
C VAL A 88 -6.70 -12.43 3.51
N PRO A 89 -6.70 -12.88 2.25
CA PRO A 89 -6.94 -14.29 1.93
C PRO A 89 -6.00 -15.22 2.70
N GLU A 90 -6.47 -16.43 3.03
CA GLU A 90 -5.71 -17.39 3.85
C GLU A 90 -4.34 -17.70 3.23
N ASN A 91 -4.31 -17.88 1.91
CA ASN A 91 -3.10 -18.19 1.14
C ASN A 91 -2.25 -16.96 0.76
N PHE A 92 -2.64 -15.75 1.17
CA PHE A 92 -1.88 -14.54 0.85
C PHE A 92 -0.60 -14.45 1.71
N PRO A 93 0.58 -14.16 1.12
CA PRO A 93 1.83 -14.10 1.86
C PRO A 93 1.80 -12.97 2.91
N LYS A 94 1.94 -13.35 4.19
CA LYS A 94 1.76 -12.44 5.33
C LYS A 94 2.79 -11.31 5.42
N SER A 95 3.96 -11.47 4.81
CA SER A 95 5.02 -10.46 4.81
C SER A 95 6.02 -10.73 3.69
N GLY A 96 6.67 -9.67 3.17
CA GLY A 96 7.74 -9.81 2.19
C GLY A 96 8.69 -8.61 2.16
N SER A 97 9.41 -8.37 1.06
CA SER A 97 10.47 -7.35 1.03
C SER A 97 9.95 -5.92 1.18
N PHE A 98 8.72 -5.66 0.75
CA PHE A 98 8.11 -4.31 0.69
C PHE A 98 6.67 -4.26 1.23
N TRP A 99 6.16 -5.33 1.83
CA TRP A 99 4.81 -5.37 2.41
C TRP A 99 4.73 -6.14 3.73
N ILE A 100 3.68 -5.88 4.49
CA ILE A 100 3.33 -6.60 5.72
C ILE A 100 1.82 -6.63 5.93
N CYS A 101 1.29 -7.76 6.35
CA CYS A 101 -0.10 -7.91 6.83
C CYS A 101 -0.16 -7.66 8.33
N LEU A 102 -1.11 -6.83 8.77
CA LEU A 102 -1.35 -6.51 10.17
C LEU A 102 -2.66 -7.18 10.65
N PRO A 103 -2.72 -7.65 11.90
CA PRO A 103 -1.62 -7.69 12.88
C PRO A 103 -0.50 -8.66 12.47
N SER A 104 0.76 -8.31 12.80
CA SER A 104 1.95 -9.12 12.49
C SER A 104 2.78 -9.38 13.74
N GLY A 105 3.48 -10.51 13.76
CA GLY A 105 4.58 -10.74 14.72
C GLY A 105 5.85 -9.97 14.35
N GLU A 106 5.98 -9.47 13.12
CA GLU A 106 7.07 -8.61 12.68
C GLU A 106 6.80 -7.16 13.10
N SER A 107 7.79 -6.53 13.71
CA SER A 107 7.70 -5.11 14.08
C SER A 107 7.74 -4.21 12.85
N ILE A 108 6.79 -3.27 12.74
CA ILE A 108 6.78 -2.22 11.70
C ILE A 108 8.12 -1.47 11.67
N TYR A 109 8.76 -1.31 12.83
CA TYR A 109 10.09 -0.69 12.94
C TYR A 109 11.15 -1.42 12.11
N GLU A 110 11.32 -2.73 12.34
CA GLU A 110 12.30 -3.51 11.60
C GLU A 110 11.92 -3.62 10.13
N LYS A 111 10.62 -3.65 9.84
CA LYS A 111 10.13 -3.66 8.47
C LYS A 111 10.54 -2.41 7.69
N ILE A 112 10.34 -1.22 8.25
CA ILE A 112 10.74 0.04 7.62
C ILE A 112 12.26 0.08 7.39
N LYS A 113 13.06 -0.36 8.38
CA LYS A 113 14.53 -0.43 8.22
C LYS A 113 14.94 -1.36 7.10
N ASN A 114 14.29 -2.52 6.97
CA ASN A 114 14.56 -3.47 5.90
C ASN A 114 14.20 -2.90 4.53
N VAL A 115 13.03 -2.25 4.43
CA VAL A 115 12.59 -1.58 3.18
C VAL A 115 13.58 -0.54 2.70
N ILE A 116 14.13 0.29 3.60
CA ILE A 116 15.08 1.35 3.22
C ILE A 116 16.40 0.78 2.69
N LYS A 117 16.85 -0.35 3.25
CA LYS A 117 18.10 -1.02 2.85
C LYS A 117 17.98 -1.79 1.54
N ASN A 118 16.80 -2.34 1.23
CA ASN A 118 16.55 -3.13 0.03
C ASN A 118 16.31 -2.24 -1.19
N PRO A 119 16.58 -2.68 -2.43
CA PRO A 119 16.22 -1.93 -3.63
C PRO A 119 14.70 -1.63 -3.70
N PRO A 120 14.28 -0.59 -4.43
CA PRO A 120 12.86 -0.38 -4.76
C PRO A 120 12.20 -1.66 -5.29
N PRO A 121 10.96 -1.99 -4.91
CA PRO A 121 10.26 -3.13 -5.48
C PRO A 121 10.06 -2.96 -6.98
N SER A 122 10.30 -4.02 -7.73
CA SER A 122 10.15 -4.12 -9.19
C SER A 122 8.67 -4.28 -9.59
N GLU A 123 8.37 -4.15 -10.88
CA GLU A 123 7.00 -4.42 -11.38
C GLU A 123 6.61 -5.89 -11.17
N GLU A 124 7.57 -6.81 -11.28
CA GLU A 124 7.41 -8.23 -11.02
C GLU A 124 7.07 -8.53 -9.57
N ASP A 125 7.66 -7.79 -8.61
CA ASP A 125 7.33 -7.92 -7.18
C ASP A 125 5.86 -7.54 -6.90
N TYR A 126 5.34 -6.51 -7.58
CA TYR A 126 3.92 -6.17 -7.50
C TYR A 126 3.05 -7.21 -8.17
N LYS A 127 3.46 -7.71 -9.35
CA LYS A 127 2.73 -8.74 -10.10
C LYS A 127 2.56 -10.00 -9.25
N TYR A 128 3.58 -10.42 -8.51
CA TYR A 128 3.49 -11.55 -7.58
C TYR A 128 2.35 -11.38 -6.55
N LEU A 129 2.17 -10.18 -5.99
CA LEU A 129 1.07 -9.91 -5.07
C LEU A 129 -0.29 -9.90 -5.78
N GLU A 130 -0.36 -9.32 -6.99
CA GLU A 130 -1.59 -9.34 -7.81
C GLU A 130 -2.01 -10.76 -8.20
N ASP A 131 -1.05 -11.63 -8.50
CA ASP A 131 -1.29 -13.04 -8.82
C ASP A 131 -1.67 -13.85 -7.55
N SER A 132 -1.28 -13.39 -6.36
CA SER A 132 -1.67 -13.98 -5.07
C SER A 132 -3.03 -13.49 -4.57
N TRP A 133 -3.47 -12.31 -5.02
CA TRP A 133 -4.76 -11.72 -4.66
C TRP A 133 -5.27 -10.82 -5.78
N ASP A 134 -6.14 -11.40 -6.62
CA ASP A 134 -6.67 -10.77 -7.82
C ASP A 134 -7.33 -9.40 -7.58
N LEU A 135 -7.87 -9.15 -6.39
CA LEU A 135 -8.47 -7.85 -6.03
C LEU A 135 -7.48 -6.70 -6.21
N LEU A 136 -6.18 -6.93 -6.00
CA LEU A 136 -5.13 -5.92 -6.14
C LEU A 136 -4.93 -5.45 -7.59
N ARG A 137 -5.32 -6.28 -8.57
CA ARG A 137 -5.19 -5.99 -10.00
C ARG A 137 -6.28 -5.04 -10.50
N TYR A 138 -7.49 -5.14 -9.96
CA TYR A 138 -8.65 -4.45 -10.50
C TYR A 138 -8.78 -3.02 -9.97
N GLY A 139 -9.22 -2.10 -10.84
CA GLY A 139 -9.65 -0.77 -10.44
C GLY A 139 -11.11 -0.77 -9.98
N PRO A 140 -11.61 0.34 -9.42
CA PRO A 140 -13.04 0.48 -9.12
C PRO A 140 -13.81 0.27 -10.41
N SER A 141 -14.53 -0.86 -10.49
CA SER A 141 -15.44 -1.12 -11.59
C SER A 141 -16.60 -0.15 -11.47
N HIS A 142 -16.85 0.67 -12.49
CA HIS A 142 -18.08 1.46 -12.58
C HIS A 142 -19.36 0.59 -12.75
N HIS A 143 -19.23 -0.73 -12.73
CA HIS A 143 -20.33 -1.69 -12.75
C HIS A 143 -20.10 -2.82 -11.74
N PRO A 144 -20.79 -2.83 -10.59
CA PRO A 144 -20.91 -4.04 -9.79
C PRO A 144 -21.99 -4.93 -10.42
N ARG A 145 -21.62 -6.18 -10.76
CA ARG A 145 -22.48 -7.30 -11.26
C ARG A 145 -22.81 -7.34 -12.75
N GLU A 146 -21.95 -7.97 -13.55
CA GLU A 146 -22.44 -8.83 -14.65
C GLU A 146 -21.81 -10.24 -14.66
N LYS A 147 -20.66 -10.46 -14.00
CA LYS A 147 -20.01 -11.78 -14.00
C LYS A 147 -20.60 -12.86 -13.07
N ILE A 148 -21.72 -12.62 -12.38
CA ILE A 148 -22.37 -13.64 -11.52
C ILE A 148 -23.66 -14.19 -12.16
N LEU A 149 -24.09 -13.67 -13.33
CA LEU A 149 -25.31 -14.13 -14.00
C LEU A 149 -25.08 -15.05 -15.20
N GLU A 150 -23.87 -15.12 -15.77
CA GLU A 150 -23.61 -16.03 -16.90
C GLU A 150 -23.44 -17.49 -16.45
N GLU A 151 -22.89 -17.76 -15.27
CA GLU A 151 -22.76 -19.15 -14.76
C GLU A 151 -24.06 -19.75 -14.20
N LYS A 152 -25.14 -18.95 -14.08
CA LYS A 152 -26.46 -19.44 -13.64
C LYS A 152 -27.44 -19.73 -14.76
N ASN A 153 -27.10 -19.43 -16.02
CA ASN A 153 -28.00 -19.64 -17.17
C ASN A 153 -27.52 -20.72 -18.16
N GLU A 154 -26.43 -21.44 -17.88
CA GLU A 154 -26.01 -22.63 -18.66
C GLU A 154 -26.25 -23.97 -17.95
N GLY A 155 -27.09 -23.98 -16.90
CA GLY A 155 -27.42 -25.19 -16.16
C GLY A 155 -28.89 -25.24 -15.73
N ILE A 156 -29.67 -25.99 -16.53
CA ILE A 156 -31.05 -26.49 -16.33
C ILE A 156 -32.16 -25.65 -16.98
#